data_AF-A0A0G1DEL9-F1
#
_entry.id   AF-A0A0G1DEL9-F1
#
_cell.length_a   1.000
_cell.length_b   1.000
_cell.length_c   1.000
_cell.angle_alpha   90.00
_cell.angle_beta   90.00
_cell.angle_gamma   90.00
#
_symmetry.space_group_name_H-M   'P 1'
#
loop_
_entity.id
_entity.type
_entity.pdbx_description
1 polymer ?
#
loop_
_entity_poly.entity_id
_entity_poly.type
_entity_poly.pdbx_seq_one_letter_code
_entity_poly.pdbx_strand_id
1 'polypeptide(L)'
;MQVNPVAEEAADGQVRENYRRLKIALNSASLPAFFTYLGAFQEYLDYLTGQLTDNLEDGRFKTIASELSNEFVTKIGSVLKKSDRLEEWLTINKQNPSFYNFQRDLQSIILINVKLACIFVALREAVKGWAVAAKQLPRSAGATSPAAQEFKNDEFISEYILKETVSPDVASNSALAVGSHAITGSGNSLARNLLPEYLRLCDSDLNSYMKKDYFWVLRVQLEEKILSVLSTFPHLIFSPYNVMIEYTQKYANFYELLYFLYEKFPTLAMQRLIFSAYMHF
;
A
#
# COMPACT_ATOMS: atom_id res chain seq x y z
N MET A 1 -0.27 25.63 3.44
CA MET A 1 0.93 25.50 2.58
C MET A 1 1.10 24.02 2.39
N GLN A 2 0.93 23.50 1.17
CA GLN A 2 0.73 22.07 0.99
C GLN A 2 1.97 21.24 1.36
N VAL A 3 1.79 20.02 1.88
CA VAL A 3 2.88 19.03 2.01
C VAL A 3 3.38 18.65 0.63
N ASN A 4 4.65 18.93 0.36
CA ASN A 4 5.31 18.49 -0.86
C ASN A 4 5.98 17.14 -0.59
N PRO A 5 5.52 16.04 -1.21
CA PRO A 5 6.13 14.73 -1.02
C PRO A 5 7.58 14.72 -1.53
N VAL A 6 8.45 14.04 -0.81
CA VAL A 6 9.85 13.82 -1.20
C VAL A 6 9.93 12.47 -1.92
N ALA A 7 10.07 12.53 -3.24
CA ALA A 7 10.20 11.35 -4.10
C ALA A 7 11.42 10.49 -3.71
N GLU A 8 11.39 9.19 -4.03
CA GLU A 8 12.44 8.25 -3.62
C GLU A 8 13.81 8.63 -4.22
N GLU A 9 13.82 9.09 -5.47
CA GLU A 9 15.01 9.48 -6.22
C GLU A 9 15.61 10.79 -5.70
N ALA A 10 14.76 11.67 -5.16
CA ALA A 10 15.13 12.96 -4.62
C ALA A 10 15.53 12.89 -3.14
N ALA A 11 15.18 11.81 -2.43
CA ALA A 11 15.50 11.65 -1.03
C ALA A 11 17.00 11.50 -0.81
N ASP A 12 17.53 12.16 0.23
CA ASP A 12 18.92 12.10 0.64
C ASP A 12 19.06 11.75 2.14
N GLY A 13 20.30 11.57 2.58
CA GLY A 13 20.65 11.34 3.99
C GLY A 13 19.78 10.30 4.70
N GLN A 14 19.21 10.72 5.84
CA GLN A 14 18.39 9.87 6.71
C GLN A 14 17.05 9.48 6.06
N VAL A 15 16.45 10.35 5.23
CA VAL A 15 15.18 10.05 4.55
C VAL A 15 15.36 8.88 3.60
N ARG A 16 16.43 8.87 2.80
CA ARG A 16 16.77 7.77 1.89
C ARG A 16 16.98 6.45 2.65
N GLU A 17 17.68 6.50 3.77
CA GLU A 17 17.92 5.30 4.58
C GLU A 17 16.61 4.74 5.17
N ASN A 18 15.74 5.61 5.68
CA ASN A 18 14.42 5.20 6.17
C ASN A 18 13.53 4.63 5.06
N TYR A 19 13.54 5.20 3.86
CA TYR A 19 12.86 4.64 2.69
C TYR A 19 13.39 3.25 2.35
N ARG A 20 14.72 3.06 2.32
CA ARG A 20 15.34 1.76 2.06
C ARG A 20 14.90 0.71 3.09
N ARG A 21 14.89 1.06 4.38
CA ARG A 21 14.43 0.17 5.45
C ARG A 21 12.97 -0.23 5.28
N LEU A 22 12.09 0.73 4.98
CA LEU A 22 10.67 0.46 4.74
C LEU A 22 10.45 -0.46 3.53
N LYS A 23 11.17 -0.24 2.43
CA LYS A 23 11.12 -1.11 1.23
C LYS A 23 11.50 -2.55 1.55
N ILE A 24 12.62 -2.74 2.26
CA ILE A 24 13.12 -4.06 2.65
C ILE A 24 12.11 -4.75 3.58
N ALA A 25 11.62 -4.06 4.60
CA ALA A 25 10.66 -4.62 5.56
C ALA A 25 9.33 -5.00 4.90
N LEU A 26 8.87 -4.22 3.91
CA LEU A 26 7.69 -4.55 3.11
C LEU A 26 7.93 -5.69 2.12
N ASN A 27 9.19 -5.98 1.77
CA ASN A 27 9.58 -6.79 0.63
C ASN A 27 9.02 -6.23 -0.69
N SER A 28 9.18 -4.91 -0.88
CA SER A 28 8.72 -4.18 -2.07
C SER A 28 9.92 -3.58 -2.81
N ALA A 29 9.88 -3.66 -4.14
CA ALA A 29 10.94 -3.13 -4.98
C ALA A 29 10.89 -1.61 -5.17
N SER A 30 9.72 -1.00 -4.95
CA SER A 30 9.52 0.45 -4.92
C SER A 30 8.92 0.90 -3.59
N LEU A 31 9.23 2.13 -3.17
CA LEU A 31 8.62 2.71 -1.99
C LEU A 31 7.13 3.02 -2.24
N PRO A 32 6.22 2.57 -1.37
CA PRO A 32 4.83 3.01 -1.45
C PRO A 32 4.73 4.53 -1.30
N ALA A 33 4.02 5.17 -2.23
CA ALA A 33 3.91 6.63 -2.31
C ALA A 33 3.38 7.31 -1.03
N PHE A 34 2.74 6.59 -0.11
CA PHE A 34 2.36 7.15 1.20
C PHE A 34 3.56 7.66 2.00
N PHE A 35 4.69 6.95 1.92
CA PHE A 35 5.89 7.30 2.69
C PHE A 35 6.61 8.53 2.13
N THR A 36 6.34 8.93 0.88
CA THR A 36 6.95 10.14 0.31
C THR A 36 6.47 11.41 0.99
N TYR A 37 5.22 11.43 1.46
CA TYR A 37 4.66 12.51 2.26
C TYR A 37 5.28 12.58 3.67
N LEU A 38 5.68 11.44 4.23
CA LEU A 38 6.38 11.39 5.52
C LEU A 38 7.81 11.91 5.39
N GLY A 39 8.48 11.72 4.25
CA GLY A 39 9.85 12.21 4.03
C GLY A 39 9.99 13.73 4.02
N ALA A 40 8.90 14.48 3.83
CA ALA A 40 8.89 15.93 4.04
C ALA A 40 9.15 16.33 5.52
N PHE A 41 9.03 15.36 6.44
CA PHE A 41 9.19 15.51 7.88
C PHE A 41 10.19 14.47 8.41
N GLN A 42 11.47 14.63 8.05
CA GLN A 42 12.54 13.65 8.29
C GLN A 42 12.54 13.04 9.70
N GLU A 43 12.44 13.86 10.75
CA GLU A 43 12.50 13.44 12.13
C GLU A 43 11.27 12.62 12.55
N TYR A 44 10.10 12.95 11.99
CA TYR A 44 8.89 12.18 12.21
C TYR A 44 8.91 10.86 11.44
N LEU A 45 9.43 10.86 10.20
CA LEU A 45 9.69 9.64 9.45
C LEU A 45 10.63 8.71 10.21
N ASP A 46 11.73 9.25 10.75
CA ASP A 46 12.71 8.49 11.54
C ASP A 46 12.08 7.87 12.79
N TYR A 47 11.31 8.69 13.53
CA TYR A 47 10.56 8.26 14.70
C TYR A 47 9.60 7.09 14.41
N LEU A 48 8.89 7.13 13.27
CA LEU A 48 7.97 6.06 12.90
C LEU A 48 8.68 4.84 12.29
N THR A 49 9.76 5.03 11.54
CA THR A 49 10.35 3.96 10.72
C THR A 49 10.71 2.74 11.55
N GLY A 50 11.35 2.91 12.72
CA GLY A 50 11.67 1.78 13.60
C GLY A 50 10.43 0.98 14.04
N GLN A 51 9.40 1.67 14.51
CA GLN A 51 8.15 1.05 14.97
C GLN A 51 7.44 0.26 13.85
N LEU A 52 7.50 0.78 12.62
CA LEU A 52 6.90 0.14 11.46
C LEU A 52 7.72 -1.05 10.98
N THR A 53 9.04 -0.91 10.87
CA THR A 53 9.92 -1.99 10.39
C THR A 53 9.92 -3.18 11.34
N ASP A 54 9.92 -2.94 12.65
CA ASP A 54 9.90 -4.00 13.66
C ASP A 54 8.65 -4.87 13.53
N ASN A 55 7.47 -4.24 13.34
CA ASN A 55 6.24 -4.97 13.06
C ASN A 55 6.30 -5.71 11.72
N LEU A 56 6.74 -5.05 10.64
CA LEU A 56 6.78 -5.64 9.30
C LEU A 56 7.70 -6.87 9.19
N GLU A 57 8.77 -6.89 9.98
CA GLU A 57 9.77 -7.95 9.99
C GLU A 57 9.41 -9.10 10.95
N ASP A 58 8.61 -8.87 11.98
CA ASP A 58 8.17 -9.88 12.95
C ASP A 58 7.29 -10.96 12.30
N GLY A 59 7.61 -12.23 12.60
CA GLY A 59 6.91 -13.39 12.07
C GLY A 59 5.42 -13.45 12.42
N ARG A 60 5.03 -12.98 13.61
CA ARG A 60 3.64 -12.94 14.08
C ARG A 60 2.80 -11.97 13.24
N PHE A 61 3.35 -10.79 12.95
CA PHE A 61 2.68 -9.84 12.06
C PHE A 61 2.57 -10.38 10.64
N LYS A 62 3.62 -11.04 10.13
CA LYS A 62 3.57 -11.73 8.82
C LYS A 62 2.48 -12.79 8.76
N THR A 63 2.26 -13.55 9.85
CA THR A 63 1.16 -14.51 9.97
C THR A 63 -0.20 -13.80 9.94
N ILE A 64 -0.39 -12.76 10.76
CA ILE A 64 -1.63 -11.96 10.78
C ILE A 64 -1.94 -11.40 9.38
N ALA A 65 -0.95 -10.79 8.72
CA ALA A 65 -1.12 -10.24 7.37
C ALA A 65 -1.47 -11.31 6.33
N SER A 66 -0.90 -12.52 6.44
CA SER A 66 -1.22 -13.63 5.53
C SER A 66 -2.63 -14.17 5.74
N GLU A 67 -3.05 -14.31 7.00
CA GLU A 67 -4.41 -14.73 7.35
C GLU A 67 -5.45 -13.73 6.84
N LEU A 68 -5.23 -12.43 7.11
CA LEU A 68 -6.07 -11.36 6.61
C LEU A 68 -6.12 -11.32 5.08
N SER A 69 -4.97 -11.51 4.42
CA SER A 69 -4.91 -11.57 2.96
C SER A 69 -5.85 -12.62 2.39
N ASN A 70 -5.80 -13.84 2.91
CA ASN A 70 -6.64 -14.95 2.44
C ASN A 70 -8.14 -14.70 2.73
N GLU A 71 -8.46 -14.20 3.93
CA GLU A 71 -9.82 -13.85 4.32
C GLU A 71 -10.40 -12.75 3.42
N PHE A 72 -9.62 -11.70 3.16
CA PHE A 72 -10.04 -10.56 2.36
C PHE A 72 -10.21 -10.91 0.89
N VAL A 73 -9.30 -11.68 0.28
CA VAL A 73 -9.48 -12.19 -1.08
C VAL A 73 -10.79 -12.97 -1.21
N THR A 74 -11.05 -13.89 -0.27
CA THR A 74 -12.29 -14.68 -0.26
C THR A 74 -13.52 -13.80 -0.12
N LYS A 75 -13.50 -12.88 0.85
CA LYS A 75 -14.63 -11.99 1.12
C LYS A 75 -14.91 -11.07 -0.05
N ILE A 76 -13.88 -10.44 -0.63
CA ILE A 76 -14.01 -9.52 -1.76
C ILE A 76 -14.52 -10.27 -2.99
N GLY A 77 -13.95 -11.44 -3.33
CA GLY A 77 -14.43 -12.25 -4.47
C GLY A 77 -15.86 -12.79 -4.29
N SER A 78 -16.34 -12.92 -3.04
CA SER A 78 -17.73 -13.28 -2.77
C SER A 78 -18.72 -12.13 -3.04
N VAL A 79 -18.30 -10.88 -2.83
CA VAL A 79 -19.15 -9.68 -2.93
C VAL A 79 -19.03 -8.97 -4.28
N LEU A 80 -17.80 -8.84 -4.80
CA LEU A 80 -17.50 -8.12 -6.04
C LEU A 80 -17.23 -9.15 -7.15
N LYS A 81 -18.22 -9.34 -8.03
CA LYS A 81 -18.10 -10.26 -9.17
C LYS A 81 -17.38 -9.60 -10.34
N LYS A 82 -16.73 -10.39 -11.19
CA LYS A 82 -16.15 -9.87 -12.43
C LYS A 82 -17.27 -9.53 -13.42
N SER A 83 -17.08 -8.49 -14.23
CA SER A 83 -17.99 -8.24 -15.35
C SER A 83 -17.81 -9.29 -16.44
N ASP A 84 -18.84 -9.55 -17.24
CA ASP A 84 -18.79 -10.50 -18.36
C ASP A 84 -17.61 -10.21 -19.30
N ARG A 85 -17.33 -8.91 -19.52
CA ARG A 85 -16.21 -8.46 -20.35
C ARG A 85 -14.85 -8.85 -19.75
N LEU A 86 -14.71 -8.74 -18.43
CA LEU A 86 -13.48 -9.11 -17.74
C LEU A 86 -13.31 -10.64 -17.71
N GLU A 87 -14.38 -11.39 -17.49
CA GLU A 87 -14.39 -12.85 -17.56
C GLU A 87 -14.01 -13.37 -18.96
N GLU A 88 -14.57 -12.77 -20.01
CA GLU A 88 -14.21 -13.08 -21.40
C GLU A 88 -12.72 -12.79 -21.66
N TRP A 89 -12.25 -11.61 -21.24
CA TRP A 89 -10.85 -11.24 -21.39
C TRP A 89 -9.91 -12.22 -20.66
N LEU A 90 -10.26 -12.61 -19.43
CA LEU A 90 -9.51 -13.59 -18.64
C LEU A 90 -9.48 -14.95 -19.33
N THR A 91 -10.62 -15.39 -19.86
CA THR A 91 -10.73 -16.69 -20.57
C THR A 91 -9.81 -16.75 -21.78
N ILE A 92 -9.71 -15.66 -22.55
CA ILE A 92 -8.86 -15.56 -23.74
C ILE A 92 -7.38 -15.49 -23.37
N ASN A 93 -7.03 -14.75 -22.31
CA ASN A 93 -5.65 -14.35 -22.04
C ASN A 93 -4.96 -15.13 -20.91
N LYS A 94 -5.66 -16.01 -20.16
CA LYS A 94 -5.12 -16.76 -19.02
C LYS A 94 -3.87 -17.60 -19.32
N GLN A 95 -3.70 -18.04 -20.57
CA GLN A 95 -2.58 -18.88 -20.99
C GLN A 95 -1.36 -18.08 -21.46
N ASN A 96 -1.44 -16.74 -21.45
CA ASN A 96 -0.32 -15.90 -21.86
C ASN A 96 0.80 -15.90 -20.78
N PRO A 97 2.06 -16.22 -21.13
CA PRO A 97 3.16 -16.29 -20.15
C PRO A 97 3.42 -14.99 -19.39
N SER A 98 3.29 -13.83 -20.04
CA SER A 98 3.48 -12.52 -19.39
C SER A 98 2.37 -12.25 -18.38
N PHE A 99 1.15 -12.68 -18.67
CA PHE A 99 0.03 -12.56 -17.75
C PHE A 99 0.15 -13.55 -16.58
N TYR A 100 0.63 -14.77 -16.83
CA TYR A 100 0.91 -15.77 -15.78
C TYR A 100 1.92 -15.26 -14.74
N ASN A 101 3.00 -14.61 -15.18
CA ASN A 101 3.98 -14.04 -14.26
C ASN A 101 3.35 -12.95 -13.38
N PHE A 102 2.53 -12.07 -13.96
CA PHE A 102 1.79 -11.07 -13.19
C PHE A 102 0.85 -11.70 -12.16
N GLN A 103 0.13 -12.77 -12.51
CA GLN A 103 -0.74 -13.49 -11.56
C GLN A 103 0.06 -14.06 -10.38
N ARG A 104 1.25 -14.60 -10.64
CA ARG A 104 2.14 -15.11 -9.59
C ARG A 104 2.56 -13.99 -8.63
N ASP A 105 2.83 -12.81 -9.17
CA ASP A 105 3.29 -11.67 -8.39
C ASP A 105 2.13 -10.97 -7.64
N LEU A 106 0.88 -11.18 -8.07
CA LEU A 106 -0.31 -10.56 -7.49
C LEU A 106 -0.50 -10.91 -6.00
N GLN A 107 -0.17 -12.13 -5.59
CA GLN A 107 -0.23 -12.51 -4.16
C GLN A 107 0.71 -11.65 -3.32
N SER A 108 1.88 -11.30 -3.85
CA SER A 108 2.82 -10.41 -3.16
C SER A 108 2.27 -8.98 -3.07
N ILE A 109 1.60 -8.50 -4.12
CA ILE A 109 0.97 -7.17 -4.18
C ILE A 109 -0.15 -7.07 -3.14
N ILE A 110 -1.02 -8.09 -3.06
CA ILE A 110 -2.11 -8.13 -2.07
C ILE A 110 -1.53 -8.11 -0.66
N LEU A 111 -0.52 -8.95 -0.39
CA LEU A 111 0.11 -9.01 0.92
C LEU A 111 0.74 -7.67 1.31
N ILE A 112 1.41 -6.97 0.38
CA ILE A 112 1.93 -5.62 0.62
C ILE A 112 0.79 -4.66 0.96
N ASN A 113 -0.30 -4.67 0.19
CA ASN A 113 -1.44 -3.78 0.46
C ASN A 113 -2.15 -4.10 1.79
N VAL A 114 -2.19 -5.36 2.22
CA VAL A 114 -2.68 -5.76 3.56
C VAL A 114 -1.78 -5.17 4.64
N LYS A 115 -0.46 -5.31 4.51
CA LYS A 115 0.50 -4.72 5.45
C LYS A 115 0.35 -3.20 5.52
N LEU A 116 0.18 -2.52 4.38
CA LEU A 116 -0.03 -1.08 4.33
C LEU A 116 -1.35 -0.67 4.99
N ALA A 117 -2.44 -1.39 4.71
CA ALA A 117 -3.73 -1.14 5.36
C ALA A 117 -3.64 -1.29 6.88
N CYS A 118 -3.01 -2.37 7.36
CA CYS A 118 -2.71 -2.58 8.78
C CYS A 118 -1.92 -1.42 9.39
N ILE A 119 -0.84 -0.99 8.73
CA ILE A 119 0.01 0.12 9.20
C ILE A 119 -0.75 1.43 9.26
N PHE A 120 -1.47 1.81 8.20
CA PHE A 120 -2.14 3.12 8.18
C PHE A 120 -3.36 3.16 9.10
N VAL A 121 -4.08 2.05 9.25
CA VAL A 121 -5.12 1.93 10.28
C VAL A 121 -4.52 2.04 11.68
N ALA A 122 -3.38 1.38 11.96
CA ALA A 122 -2.67 1.51 13.22
C ALA A 122 -2.17 2.94 13.48
N LEU A 123 -1.57 3.59 12.48
CA LEU A 123 -1.07 4.96 12.58
C LEU A 123 -2.21 5.96 12.82
N ARG A 124 -3.37 5.76 12.21
CA ARG A 124 -4.57 6.58 12.50
C ARG A 124 -4.95 6.48 13.97
N GLU A 125 -5.02 5.28 14.53
CA GLU A 125 -5.33 5.12 15.96
C GLU A 125 -4.21 5.69 16.84
N ALA A 126 -2.95 5.53 16.43
CA ALA A 126 -1.79 6.10 17.11
C ALA A 126 -1.87 7.63 17.22
N VAL A 127 -2.22 8.30 16.12
CA VAL A 127 -2.41 9.76 16.02
C VAL A 127 -3.60 10.24 16.87
N LYS A 128 -4.61 9.41 17.14
CA LYS A 128 -5.67 9.72 18.11
C LYS A 128 -5.20 9.61 19.58
N GLY A 129 -3.95 9.22 19.80
CA GLY A 129 -3.36 9.00 21.12
C GLY A 129 -3.53 7.58 21.65
N TRP A 130 -3.98 6.62 20.83
CA TRP A 130 -4.09 5.23 21.25
C TRP A 130 -2.76 4.52 21.07
N ALA A 131 -2.28 3.83 22.10
CA ALA A 131 -1.10 2.99 21.98
C ALA A 131 -1.50 1.64 21.34
N VAL A 132 -1.22 1.48 20.05
CA VAL A 132 -1.46 0.22 19.33
C VAL A 132 -0.44 -0.82 19.79
N ALA A 133 -0.89 -2.04 20.09
CA ALA A 133 -0.11 -3.13 20.69
C ALA A 133 0.33 -2.95 22.17
N ALA A 134 -0.21 -1.98 22.92
CA ALA A 134 0.21 -1.71 24.30
C ALA A 134 -0.07 -2.82 25.34
N LYS A 135 -0.69 -3.95 24.94
CA LYS A 135 -1.05 -5.05 25.86
C LYS A 135 0.05 -6.09 26.06
N GLN A 136 1.21 -6.00 25.41
CA GLN A 136 2.29 -6.97 25.60
C GLN A 136 3.29 -6.49 26.68
N LEU A 137 3.35 -7.23 27.79
CA LEU A 137 4.45 -7.14 28.75
C LEU A 137 5.77 -7.50 28.06
N PRO A 138 6.87 -6.77 28.31
CA PRO A 138 8.12 -6.97 27.61
C PRO A 138 8.68 -8.36 27.94
N ARG A 139 8.94 -9.17 26.91
CA ARG A 139 9.72 -10.40 27.03
C ARG A 139 10.98 -10.29 26.19
N SER A 140 12.12 -10.40 26.87
CA SER A 140 13.45 -10.42 26.28
C SER A 140 13.63 -11.59 25.30
N ALA A 141 14.06 -11.29 24.08
CA ALA A 141 14.88 -12.13 23.19
C ALA A 141 15.26 -11.24 22.00
N GLY A 142 16.53 -11.06 21.60
CA GLY A 142 17.50 -12.11 21.35
C GLY A 142 17.18 -12.74 20.00
N ALA A 143 17.56 -12.08 18.89
CA ALA A 143 17.32 -12.58 17.54
C ALA A 143 18.57 -12.41 16.66
N THR A 144 19.09 -13.54 16.19
CA THR A 144 20.06 -13.68 15.12
C THR A 144 19.31 -13.80 13.80
N SER A 145 19.65 -12.98 12.81
CA SER A 145 18.98 -12.89 11.51
C SER A 145 19.51 -13.92 10.49
N PRO A 146 18.67 -14.45 9.59
CA PRO A 146 19.12 -14.97 8.30
C PRO A 146 18.66 -14.09 7.12
N ALA A 147 19.53 -14.01 6.12
CA ALA A 147 19.46 -13.12 4.97
C ALA A 147 18.26 -13.39 4.02
N ALA A 148 17.64 -12.31 3.53
CA ALA A 148 16.57 -12.34 2.53
C ALA A 148 17.13 -12.16 1.11
N GLN A 149 16.67 -13.00 0.17
CA GLN A 149 16.92 -12.87 -1.27
C GLN A 149 16.12 -11.70 -1.86
N GLU A 150 16.80 -10.88 -2.68
CA GLU A 150 16.22 -9.75 -3.41
C GLU A 150 15.34 -10.24 -4.59
N PHE A 151 14.07 -9.84 -4.61
CA PHE A 151 13.19 -9.95 -5.77
C PHE A 151 13.14 -8.60 -6.49
N LYS A 152 13.46 -8.61 -7.80
CA LYS A 152 13.26 -7.46 -8.70
C LYS A 152 11.78 -7.41 -9.13
N ASN A 153 10.99 -6.56 -8.49
CA ASN A 153 9.65 -6.21 -8.97
C ASN A 153 9.73 -4.83 -9.66
N ASP A 154 9.37 -4.78 -10.93
CA ASP A 154 9.35 -3.51 -11.66
C ASP A 154 8.24 -2.58 -11.13
N GLU A 155 8.56 -1.29 -11.22
CA GLU A 155 7.81 -0.10 -10.86
C GLU A 155 6.34 -0.14 -11.34
N PHE A 156 5.41 -0.62 -10.50
CA PHE A 156 3.99 -0.56 -10.84
C PHE A 156 3.08 -0.46 -9.59
N ILE A 157 2.10 0.47 -9.68
CA ILE A 157 1.08 0.87 -8.68
C ILE A 157 1.53 1.89 -7.59
N SER A 158 2.41 2.82 -7.92
CA SER A 158 2.66 4.01 -7.07
C SER A 158 1.84 5.24 -7.50
N GLU A 159 1.69 5.50 -8.81
CA GLU A 159 1.18 6.80 -9.30
C GLU A 159 -0.31 6.88 -9.67
N TYR A 160 -0.93 5.83 -10.21
CA TYR A 160 -2.20 5.98 -10.96
C TYR A 160 -3.40 6.43 -10.10
N ILE A 161 -3.45 6.08 -8.81
CA ILE A 161 -4.58 6.41 -7.91
C ILE A 161 -4.37 7.75 -7.15
N LEU A 162 -3.13 8.24 -7.06
CA LEU A 162 -2.83 9.49 -6.32
C LEU A 162 -3.09 10.74 -7.17
N LYS A 163 -2.93 10.67 -8.50
CA LYS A 163 -3.14 11.83 -9.38
C LYS A 163 -4.60 12.29 -9.47
N GLU A 164 -5.59 11.41 -9.30
CA GLU A 164 -7.01 11.79 -9.35
C GLU A 164 -7.55 12.40 -8.05
N THR A 165 -6.84 12.26 -6.92
CA THR A 165 -7.33 12.69 -5.61
C THR A 165 -6.65 13.94 -5.05
N VAL A 166 -5.60 14.45 -5.72
CA VAL A 166 -4.85 15.64 -5.30
C VAL A 166 -4.72 16.63 -6.47
N SER A 167 -5.80 17.40 -6.70
CA SER A 167 -5.97 18.60 -7.55
C SER A 167 -6.91 18.42 -8.75
N PRO A 168 -8.01 19.19 -8.86
CA PRO A 168 -8.87 19.20 -10.03
C PRO A 168 -8.46 20.20 -11.14
N ASP A 169 -7.32 20.89 -11.06
CA ASP A 169 -7.05 22.08 -11.89
C ASP A 169 -5.85 22.01 -12.87
N VAL A 170 -5.45 20.82 -13.32
CA VAL A 170 -4.60 20.73 -14.53
C VAL A 170 -5.14 19.64 -15.45
N ALA A 171 -6.29 19.92 -16.05
CA ALA A 171 -6.69 19.32 -17.30
C ALA A 171 -5.78 19.86 -18.42
N SER A 172 -4.54 19.37 -18.48
CA SER A 172 -3.66 19.53 -19.63
C SER A 172 -3.49 18.16 -20.27
N ASN A 173 -4.04 18.05 -21.47
CA ASN A 173 -3.85 16.98 -22.44
C ASN A 173 -2.45 16.35 -22.38
N SER A 174 -2.30 15.23 -21.67
CA SER A 174 -1.26 14.24 -21.96
C SER A 174 -1.90 12.86 -21.92
N ALA A 175 -2.53 12.53 -23.05
CA ALA A 175 -2.76 11.14 -23.39
C ALA A 175 -1.42 10.40 -23.30
N LEU A 176 -1.39 9.35 -22.47
CA LEU A 176 -0.60 8.13 -22.68
C LEU A 176 0.81 8.34 -23.23
N ALA A 177 1.72 8.85 -22.38
CA ALA A 177 3.14 8.68 -22.57
C ALA A 177 3.75 8.08 -21.29
N VAL A 178 3.34 6.87 -20.96
CA VAL A 178 4.07 6.03 -20.00
C VAL A 178 5.23 5.40 -20.77
N GLY A 179 6.44 5.65 -20.29
CA GLY A 179 7.70 5.33 -20.94
C GLY A 179 7.77 3.89 -21.43
N SER A 180 7.94 3.77 -22.74
CA SER A 180 8.29 2.54 -23.43
C SER A 180 9.78 2.27 -23.26
N HIS A 181 10.23 1.81 -22.09
CA HIS A 181 11.61 1.35 -21.94
C HIS A 181 11.72 0.11 -21.04
N ALA A 182 11.56 -1.04 -21.69
CA ALA A 182 12.08 -2.39 -21.41
C ALA A 182 11.00 -3.36 -21.94
N ILE A 183 11.09 -3.89 -23.16
CA ILE A 183 12.02 -4.93 -23.60
C ILE A 183 12.08 -4.80 -25.14
N THR A 184 13.13 -4.21 -25.70
CA THR A 184 13.46 -4.39 -27.12
C THR A 184 14.47 -5.52 -27.25
N GLY A 185 13.98 -6.74 -27.02
CA GLY A 185 14.62 -7.95 -27.53
C GLY A 185 14.18 -8.12 -28.98
N SER A 186 15.12 -7.93 -29.89
CA SER A 186 14.99 -8.14 -31.33
C SER A 186 14.34 -9.48 -31.69
N GLY A 187 13.19 -9.44 -32.39
CA GLY A 187 12.64 -10.60 -33.10
C GLY A 187 11.12 -10.73 -33.04
N ASN A 188 10.42 -10.17 -34.03
CA ASN A 188 9.10 -10.56 -34.53
C ASN A 188 8.08 -11.15 -33.51
N SER A 189 7.51 -10.31 -32.67
CA SER A 189 6.05 -10.29 -32.46
C SER A 189 5.69 -8.97 -31.80
N LEU A 190 4.64 -8.32 -32.28
CA LEU A 190 4.01 -7.19 -31.63
C LEU A 190 3.38 -7.71 -30.32
N ALA A 191 4.21 -7.93 -29.29
CA ALA A 191 3.75 -8.43 -27.99
C ALA A 191 2.87 -7.35 -27.36
N ARG A 192 1.57 -7.44 -27.63
CA ARG A 192 0.55 -6.56 -27.04
C ARG A 192 0.69 -6.69 -25.53
N ASN A 193 1.10 -5.61 -24.86
CA ASN A 193 1.17 -5.61 -23.40
C ASN A 193 -0.27 -5.74 -22.89
N LEU A 194 -0.61 -6.92 -22.36
CA LEU A 194 -1.96 -7.28 -21.92
C LEU A 194 -2.33 -6.66 -20.57
N LEU A 195 -1.32 -6.31 -19.77
CA LEU A 195 -1.50 -5.84 -18.40
C LEU A 195 -2.25 -4.49 -18.31
N PRO A 196 -1.92 -3.44 -19.12
CA PRO A 196 -2.68 -2.20 -19.10
C PRO A 196 -4.18 -2.38 -19.40
N GLU A 197 -4.52 -3.29 -20.32
CA GLU A 197 -5.92 -3.56 -20.66
C GLU A 197 -6.64 -4.27 -19.51
N TYR A 198 -6.00 -5.27 -18.90
CA TYR A 198 -6.52 -5.96 -17.72
C TYR A 198 -6.81 -4.99 -16.56
N LEU A 199 -5.84 -4.13 -16.25
CA LEU A 199 -5.95 -3.16 -15.16
C LEU A 199 -7.07 -2.17 -15.42
N ARG A 200 -7.19 -1.69 -16.66
CA ARG A 200 -8.27 -0.78 -17.07
C ARG A 200 -9.65 -1.43 -16.92
N LEU A 201 -9.78 -2.73 -17.23
CA LEU A 201 -11.03 -3.46 -17.03
C LEU A 201 -11.35 -3.62 -15.54
N CYS A 202 -10.36 -4.00 -14.73
CA CYS A 202 -10.53 -4.10 -13.28
C CYS A 202 -10.92 -2.76 -12.65
N ASP A 203 -10.28 -1.67 -13.07
CA ASP A 203 -10.54 -0.32 -12.59
C ASP A 203 -11.95 0.15 -12.98
N SER A 204 -12.36 -0.10 -14.22
CA SER A 204 -13.73 0.18 -14.69
C SER A 204 -14.79 -0.54 -13.86
N ASP A 205 -14.57 -1.81 -13.54
CA ASP A 205 -15.49 -2.58 -12.70
C ASP A 205 -15.51 -2.02 -11.27
N LEU A 206 -14.33 -1.76 -10.68
CA LEU A 206 -14.23 -1.25 -9.32
C LEU A 206 -14.89 0.12 -9.17
N ASN A 207 -14.65 1.03 -10.11
CA ASN A 207 -15.30 2.34 -10.15
C ASN A 207 -16.82 2.26 -10.28
N SER A 208 -17.33 1.21 -10.94
CA SER A 208 -18.77 0.92 -10.98
C SER A 208 -19.29 0.40 -9.63
N TYR A 209 -18.48 -0.37 -8.90
CA TYR A 209 -18.80 -0.84 -7.55
C TYR A 209 -18.76 0.27 -6.49
N MET A 210 -17.81 1.19 -6.57
CA MET A 210 -17.68 2.33 -5.65
C MET A 210 -18.94 3.21 -5.59
N LYS A 211 -19.79 3.17 -6.60
CA LYS A 211 -21.07 3.89 -6.65
C LYS A 211 -22.21 3.18 -5.90
N LYS A 212 -21.95 2.01 -5.31
CA LYS A 212 -22.96 1.14 -4.70
C LYS A 212 -22.72 0.97 -3.19
N ASP A 213 -23.78 0.95 -2.40
CA ASP A 213 -23.69 0.91 -0.93
C ASP A 213 -22.93 -0.31 -0.41
N TYR A 214 -23.13 -1.49 -1.01
CA TYR A 214 -22.47 -2.72 -0.56
C TYR A 214 -20.94 -2.66 -0.69
N PHE A 215 -20.40 -1.84 -1.58
CA PHE A 215 -18.96 -1.62 -1.66
C PHE A 215 -18.44 -0.91 -0.41
N TRP A 216 -19.17 0.12 0.04
CA TRP A 216 -18.81 0.86 1.25
C TRP A 216 -18.99 0.02 2.50
N VAL A 217 -20.06 -0.78 2.57
CA VAL A 217 -20.26 -1.77 3.64
C VAL A 217 -19.09 -2.77 3.68
N LEU A 218 -18.70 -3.31 2.53
CA LEU A 218 -17.53 -4.20 2.43
C LEU A 218 -16.26 -3.52 2.95
N ARG A 219 -15.96 -2.30 2.48
CA ARG A 219 -14.78 -1.55 2.94
C ARG A 219 -14.77 -1.41 4.46
N VAL A 220 -15.88 -1.00 5.06
CA VAL A 220 -16.01 -0.84 6.52
C VAL A 220 -15.78 -2.16 7.24
N GLN A 221 -16.35 -3.27 6.76
CA GLN A 221 -16.14 -4.60 7.36
C GLN A 221 -14.67 -5.04 7.33
N LEU A 222 -13.97 -4.80 6.22
CA LEU A 222 -12.54 -5.13 6.11
C LEU A 222 -11.71 -4.27 7.07
N GLU A 223 -12.06 -2.99 7.21
CA GLU A 223 -11.36 -2.07 8.11
C GLU A 223 -11.62 -2.41 9.60
N GLU A 224 -12.86 -2.75 9.96
CA GLU A 224 -13.23 -3.24 11.29
C GLU A 224 -12.45 -4.51 11.65
N LYS A 225 -12.26 -5.41 10.68
CA LYS A 225 -11.44 -6.61 10.88
C LYS A 225 -9.99 -6.25 11.20
N ILE A 226 -9.38 -5.29 10.50
CA ILE A 226 -8.03 -4.80 10.82
C ILE A 226 -8.01 -4.17 12.22
N LEU A 227 -8.99 -3.33 12.55
CA LEU A 227 -9.10 -2.71 13.87
C LEU A 227 -9.15 -3.75 15.00
N SER A 228 -9.87 -4.86 14.80
CA SER A 228 -10.00 -5.93 15.79
C SER A 228 -8.67 -6.62 16.13
N VAL A 229 -7.72 -6.65 15.18
CA VAL A 229 -6.42 -7.32 15.36
C VAL A 229 -5.30 -6.35 15.75
N LEU A 230 -5.52 -5.04 15.79
CA LEU A 230 -4.48 -4.07 16.17
C LEU A 230 -3.86 -4.38 17.55
N SER A 231 -4.66 -4.89 18.48
CA SER A 231 -4.19 -5.23 19.83
C SER A 231 -3.24 -6.44 19.88
N THR A 232 -3.18 -7.24 18.82
CA THR A 232 -2.32 -8.42 18.72
C THR A 232 -1.00 -8.16 17.98
N PHE A 233 -0.79 -6.93 17.51
CA PHE A 233 0.46 -6.56 16.84
C PHE A 233 1.67 -6.81 17.77
N PRO A 234 2.80 -7.25 17.21
CA PRO A 234 3.96 -7.63 18.01
C PRO A 234 4.71 -6.47 18.64
N HIS A 235 4.75 -5.31 17.97
CA HIS A 235 5.50 -4.13 18.43
C HIS A 235 4.60 -2.91 18.50
N LEU A 236 4.91 -2.02 19.45
CA LEU A 236 4.16 -0.79 19.68
C LEU A 236 4.22 0.14 18.45
N ILE A 237 3.06 0.60 17.99
CA ILE A 237 2.95 1.72 17.06
C ILE A 237 2.26 2.85 17.82
N PHE A 238 2.97 3.94 18.02
CA PHE A 238 2.54 5.02 18.90
C PHE A 238 2.99 6.38 18.37
N SER A 239 2.08 7.35 18.44
CA SER A 239 2.33 8.74 18.05
C SER A 239 1.41 9.67 18.86
N PRO A 240 1.65 9.78 20.18
CA PRO A 240 0.77 10.51 21.08
C PRO A 240 0.80 12.02 20.83
N TYR A 241 -0.17 12.71 21.41
CA TYR A 241 -0.34 14.16 21.27
C TYR A 241 0.92 14.97 21.62
N ASN A 242 1.67 14.58 22.65
CA ASN A 242 2.91 15.27 23.03
C ASN A 242 4.01 15.12 21.98
N VAL A 243 4.05 14.03 21.22
CA VAL A 243 4.99 13.89 20.09
C VAL A 243 4.51 14.75 18.92
N MET A 244 3.21 14.75 18.63
CA MET A 244 2.66 15.52 17.51
C MET A 244 2.76 17.04 17.71
N ILE A 245 2.60 17.54 18.94
CA ILE A 245 2.67 18.98 19.21
C ILE A 245 4.08 19.53 18.98
N GLU A 246 5.12 18.76 19.33
CA GLU A 246 6.52 19.13 19.06
C GLU A 246 6.76 19.33 17.56
N TYR A 247 6.27 18.41 16.73
CA TYR A 247 6.40 18.52 15.28
C TYR A 247 5.50 19.59 14.66
N THR A 248 4.31 19.82 15.21
CA THR A 248 3.42 20.91 14.76
C THR A 248 4.02 22.28 15.03
N GLN A 249 4.77 22.44 16.13
CA GLN A 249 5.49 23.68 16.42
C GLN A 249 6.68 23.90 15.49
N LYS A 250 7.32 22.81 15.05
CA LYS A 250 8.52 22.86 14.19
C LYS A 250 8.20 23.02 12.71
N TYR A 251 7.20 22.32 12.19
CA TYR A 251 6.83 22.37 10.77
C TYR A 251 5.46 23.00 10.58
N ALA A 252 5.42 24.11 9.84
CA ALA A 252 4.21 24.88 9.61
C ALA A 252 3.08 24.06 8.95
N ASN A 253 3.41 23.06 8.14
CA ASN A 253 2.46 22.22 7.38
C ASN A 253 2.26 20.81 7.98
N PHE A 254 2.74 20.54 9.20
CA PHE A 254 2.59 19.20 9.81
C PHE A 254 1.12 18.78 10.00
N TYR A 255 0.22 19.74 10.24
CA TYR A 255 -1.20 19.47 10.40
C TYR A 255 -1.83 18.77 9.18
N GLU A 256 -1.30 19.00 7.98
CA GLU A 256 -1.77 18.33 6.77
C GLU A 256 -1.33 16.86 6.73
N LEU A 257 -0.12 16.56 7.20
CA LEU A 257 0.33 15.18 7.37
C LEU A 257 -0.56 14.45 8.38
N LEU A 258 -0.94 15.10 9.48
CA LEU A 258 -1.89 14.53 10.44
C LEU A 258 -3.25 14.24 9.80
N TYR A 259 -3.75 15.15 8.96
CA TYR A 259 -4.97 14.90 8.18
C TYR A 259 -4.81 13.70 7.24
N PHE A 260 -3.67 13.57 6.57
CA PHE A 260 -3.40 12.41 5.70
C PHE A 260 -3.34 11.10 6.49
N LEU A 261 -2.64 11.06 7.62
CA LEU A 261 -2.55 9.89 8.49
C LEU A 261 -3.89 9.52 9.10
N TYR A 262 -4.71 10.51 9.45
CA TYR A 262 -6.00 10.29 10.07
C TYR A 262 -7.05 9.78 9.07
N GLU A 263 -7.09 10.35 7.86
CA GLU A 263 -8.22 10.14 6.94
C GLU A 263 -7.83 9.56 5.58
N LYS A 264 -6.89 10.21 4.88
CA LYS A 264 -6.59 9.87 3.47
C LYS A 264 -5.84 8.56 3.34
N PHE A 265 -4.74 8.36 4.06
CA PHE A 265 -3.89 7.19 3.90
C PHE A 265 -4.59 5.89 4.31
N PRO A 266 -5.31 5.79 5.44
CA PRO A 266 -6.06 4.58 5.77
C PRO A 266 -7.11 4.27 4.70
N THR A 267 -7.84 5.30 4.23
CA THR A 267 -8.87 5.14 3.18
C THR A 267 -8.28 4.64 1.87
N LEU A 268 -7.20 5.26 1.40
CA LEU A 268 -6.53 4.89 0.15
C LEU A 268 -5.87 3.51 0.26
N ALA A 269 -5.29 3.17 1.41
CA ALA A 269 -4.71 1.85 1.65
C ALA A 269 -5.79 0.75 1.59
N MET A 270 -6.96 0.98 2.19
CA MET A 270 -8.11 0.08 2.07
C MET A 270 -8.61 -0.05 0.63
N GLN A 271 -8.67 1.04 -0.13
CA GLN A 271 -9.07 0.99 -1.55
C GLN A 271 -8.07 0.19 -2.39
N ARG A 272 -6.76 0.40 -2.19
CA ARG A 272 -5.69 -0.36 -2.87
C ARG A 272 -5.76 -1.84 -2.52
N LEU A 273 -6.00 -2.17 -1.26
CA LEU A 273 -6.25 -3.53 -0.81
C LEU A 273 -7.43 -4.16 -1.56
N ILE A 274 -8.59 -3.50 -1.58
CA ILE A 274 -9.78 -4.01 -2.28
C ILE A 274 -9.49 -4.20 -3.76
N PHE A 275 -8.83 -3.23 -4.41
CA PHE A 275 -8.46 -3.35 -5.82
C PHE A 275 -7.54 -4.54 -6.08
N SER A 276 -6.47 -4.70 -5.29
CA SER A 276 -5.53 -5.81 -5.45
C SER A 276 -6.16 -7.17 -5.21
N ALA A 277 -7.02 -7.30 -4.20
CA ALA A 277 -7.75 -8.53 -3.94
C ALA A 277 -8.85 -8.77 -4.98
N TYR A 278 -9.49 -7.72 -5.51
CA TYR A 278 -10.40 -7.85 -6.65
C TYR A 278 -9.67 -8.41 -7.86
N MET A 279 -8.46 -7.93 -8.16
CA MET A 279 -7.66 -8.46 -9.27
C MET A 279 -7.26 -9.93 -9.10
N HIS A 280 -7.45 -10.54 -7.93
CA HIS A 280 -7.15 -11.94 -7.69
C HIS A 280 -8.30 -12.83 -8.19
N PHE A 281 -7.97 -13.91 -8.89
CA PHE A 281 -8.92 -14.89 -9.41
C PHE A 281 -8.30 -16.29 -9.45
#